data_AF-A0A7L2WV02-F1
#
_entry.id   AF-A0A7L2WV02-F1
#
_cell.length_a   1.000
_cell.length_b   1.000
_cell.length_c   1.000
_cell.angle_alpha   90.00
_cell.angle_beta   90.00
_cell.angle_gamma   90.00
#
_symmetry.space_group_name_H-M   'P 1'
#
loop_
_entity.id
_entity.type
_entity.pdbx_description
1 polymer ?
#
loop_
_entity_poly.entity_id
_entity_poly.type
_entity_poly.pdbx_seq_one_letter_code
_entity_poly.pdbx_strand_id
1 'polypeptide(L)'
;QNSMVLSAAIFITLFGLIIYLHFVKVDQESLLVIGSLGIQVTSSYASGRESTTFIEMGQVKDVVINEAIFMQKVIYYLCILLQDPGDPQGVSEVVPLFQVS
;
A
#
# COMPACT_ATOMS: atom_id res chain seq x y z
N GLN A 1 -42.31 -20.49 -6.65
CA GLN A 1 -42.03 -19.04 -6.80
C GLN A 1 -41.05 -18.57 -5.74
N ASN A 2 -41.30 -18.76 -4.44
CA ASN A 2 -40.39 -18.32 -3.35
C ASN A 2 -38.94 -18.82 -3.47
N SER A 3 -38.73 -20.07 -3.91
CA SER A 3 -37.37 -20.63 -4.12
C SER A 3 -36.60 -19.95 -5.25
N MET A 4 -37.28 -19.53 -6.32
CA MET A 4 -36.68 -18.84 -7.46
C MET A 4 -36.27 -17.41 -7.12
N VAL A 5 -37.07 -16.71 -6.32
CA VAL A 5 -36.72 -15.36 -5.83
C VAL A 5 -35.54 -15.44 -4.86
N LEU A 6 -35.52 -16.45 -3.99
CA LEU A 6 -34.43 -16.67 -3.05
C LEU A 6 -33.12 -17.01 -3.77
N SER A 7 -33.16 -17.91 -4.77
CA SER A 7 -31.97 -18.22 -5.56
C SER A 7 -31.48 -17.00 -6.35
N ALA A 8 -32.38 -16.22 -6.94
CA ALA A 8 -32.00 -15.00 -7.65
C ALA A 8 -31.34 -13.98 -6.72
N ALA A 9 -31.87 -13.78 -5.51
CA ALA A 9 -31.28 -12.90 -4.50
C ALA A 9 -29.86 -13.36 -4.13
N ILE A 10 -29.65 -14.66 -3.87
CA ILE A 10 -28.32 -15.22 -3.55
C ILE A 10 -27.33 -14.98 -4.70
N PHE A 11 -27.73 -15.23 -5.95
CA PHE A 11 -26.85 -14.98 -7.10
C PHE A 11 -26.49 -13.50 -7.26
N ILE A 12 -27.45 -12.59 -7.08
CA ILE A 12 -27.20 -11.14 -7.13
C ILE A 12 -26.23 -10.73 -6.02
N THR A 13 -26.42 -11.23 -4.80
CA THR A 13 -25.54 -10.94 -3.67
C THR A 13 -24.12 -11.49 -3.90
N LEU A 14 -23.98 -12.72 -4.38
CA LEU A 14 -22.69 -13.32 -4.68
C LEU A 14 -21.96 -12.57 -5.80
N PHE A 15 -22.67 -12.20 -6.87
CA PHE A 15 -22.09 -11.45 -7.97
C PHE A 15 -21.67 -10.04 -7.54
N GLY A 16 -22.51 -9.36 -6.74
CA GLY A 16 -22.16 -8.08 -6.12
C GLY A 16 -20.95 -8.17 -5.22
N LEU A 17 -20.81 -9.25 -4.44
CA LEU A 17 -19.66 -9.49 -3.58
C LEU A 17 -18.38 -9.73 -4.39
N ILE A 18 -18.44 -10.54 -5.46
CA ILE A 18 -17.30 -10.80 -6.34
C ILE A 18 -16.83 -9.50 -7.01
N ILE A 19 -17.76 -8.69 -7.52
CA ILE A 19 -17.43 -7.38 -8.10
C ILE A 19 -16.81 -6.48 -7.04
N TYR A 20 -17.41 -6.38 -5.85
CA TYR A 20 -16.87 -5.56 -4.77
C TYR A 20 -15.43 -5.96 -4.41
N LEU A 21 -15.17 -7.26 -4.23
CA LEU A 21 -13.83 -7.78 -3.94
C LEU A 21 -12.83 -7.50 -5.07
N HIS A 22 -13.25 -7.62 -6.33
CA HIS A 22 -12.40 -7.33 -7.48
C HIS A 22 -12.05 -5.82 -7.58
N PHE A 23 -12.99 -4.94 -7.25
CA PHE A 23 -12.77 -3.49 -7.28
C PHE A 23 -11.91 -2.95 -6.11
N VAL A 24 -11.91 -3.63 -4.96
CA VAL A 24 -11.14 -3.23 -3.78
C VAL A 24 -9.68 -3.67 -3.86
N LYS A 25 -9.34 -4.59 -4.77
CA LYS A 25 -7.97 -5.08 -4.91
C LYS A 25 -7.04 -3.96 -5.38
N VAL A 26 -5.93 -3.75 -4.67
CA VAL A 26 -4.85 -2.85 -5.09
C VAL A 26 -4.21 -3.44 -6.34
N ASP A 27 -4.13 -2.66 -7.42
CA ASP A 27 -3.68 -3.15 -8.75
C ASP A 27 -2.19 -2.90 -8.94
N GLN A 28 -1.70 -1.72 -8.53
CA GLN A 28 -0.30 -1.36 -8.73
C GLN A 28 0.17 -0.34 -7.70
N GLU A 29 1.40 -0.51 -7.21
CA GLU A 29 2.10 0.51 -6.43
C GLU A 29 3.38 0.89 -7.17
N SER A 30 3.73 2.17 -7.17
CA SER A 30 4.92 2.70 -7.84
C SER A 30 5.61 3.74 -6.97
N LEU A 31 6.92 3.84 -7.12
CA LEU A 31 7.75 4.80 -6.42
C LEU A 31 8.60 5.56 -7.44
N LEU A 32 8.52 6.88 -7.39
CA LEU A 32 9.28 7.80 -8.23
C LEU A 32 10.24 8.60 -7.34
N VAL A 33 11.54 8.41 -7.55
CA VAL A 33 12.58 9.18 -6.85
C VAL A 33 12.98 10.38 -7.70
N ILE A 34 12.82 11.58 -7.14
CA ILE A 34 13.27 12.82 -7.74
C ILE A 34 14.43 13.32 -6.88
N GLY A 35 15.67 13.06 -7.33
CA GLY A 35 16.86 13.10 -6.48
C GLY A 35 17.11 14.40 -5.70
N SER A 36 16.62 15.55 -6.16
CA SER A 36 16.77 16.83 -5.47
C SER A 36 15.48 17.35 -4.82
N LEU A 37 14.35 16.68 -5.00
CA LEU A 37 13.04 17.15 -4.55
C LEU A 37 12.47 16.25 -3.46
N GLY A 38 12.45 14.94 -3.71
CA GLY A 38 11.82 13.99 -2.79
C GLY A 38 11.43 12.68 -3.45
N ILE A 39 10.64 11.91 -2.72
CA ILE A 39 10.15 10.59 -3.11
C ILE A 39 8.63 10.67 -3.23
N GLN A 40 8.11 10.27 -4.39
CA GLN A 40 6.68 10.14 -4.62
C GLN A 40 6.30 8.66 -4.60
N VAL A 41 5.33 8.32 -3.75
CA VAL A 41 4.74 6.99 -3.67
C VAL A 41 3.32 7.08 -4.20
N THR A 42 2.99 6.24 -5.17
CA THR A 42 1.68 6.22 -5.81
C THR A 42 1.09 4.81 -5.74
N SER A 43 -0.06 4.68 -5.10
CA SER A 43 -0.84 3.44 -5.02
C SER A 43 -2.11 3.56 -5.87
N SER A 44 -2.22 2.70 -6.88
CA SER A 44 -3.35 2.58 -7.81
C SER A 44 -4.20 1.37 -7.43
N TYR A 45 -5.50 1.60 -7.28
CA TYR A 45 -6.48 0.58 -6.93
C TYR A 45 -7.25 0.14 -8.18
N ALA A 46 -7.69 -1.12 -8.25
CA ALA A 46 -8.48 -1.64 -9.38
C ALA A 46 -9.81 -0.89 -9.60
N SER A 47 -10.25 -0.11 -8.62
CA SER A 47 -11.37 0.83 -8.72
C SER A 47 -11.06 2.12 -9.48
N GLY A 48 -9.82 2.33 -9.92
CA GLY A 48 -9.35 3.56 -10.56
C GLY A 48 -9.06 4.69 -9.58
N ARG A 49 -9.09 4.43 -8.26
CA ARG A 49 -8.61 5.37 -7.26
C ARG A 49 -7.09 5.37 -7.26
N GLU A 50 -6.50 6.56 -7.18
CA GLU A 50 -5.06 6.75 -7.07
C GLU A 50 -4.80 7.54 -5.78
N SER A 51 -3.88 7.05 -4.95
CA SER A 51 -3.38 7.78 -3.79
C SER A 51 -1.90 8.06 -4.00
N THR A 52 -1.55 9.33 -4.01
CA THR A 52 -0.16 9.77 -4.20
C THR A 52 0.29 10.53 -2.95
N THR A 53 1.37 10.06 -2.36
CA THR A 53 2.02 10.70 -1.21
C THR A 53 3.41 11.15 -1.63
N PHE A 54 3.73 12.41 -1.34
CA PHE A 54 5.03 13.00 -1.62
C PHE A 54 5.78 13.24 -0.30
N ILE A 55 7.02 12.77 -0.24
CA ILE A 55 7.91 12.93 0.91
C ILE A 55 9.08 13.81 0.44
N GLU A 56 9.24 14.97 1.08
CA GLU A 56 10.31 15.91 0.75
C GLU A 56 11.69 15.32 1.09
N MET A 57 12.69 15.55 0.23
CA MET A 57 14.03 14.99 0.41
C MET A 57 14.70 15.46 1.72
N GLY A 58 14.36 16.67 2.18
CA GLY A 58 14.86 17.20 3.46
C GLY A 58 14.34 16.46 4.70
N GLN A 59 13.25 15.70 4.57
CA GLN A 59 12.70 14.87 5.64
C GLN A 59 13.21 13.42 5.56
N VAL A 60 13.74 12.99 4.40
CA VAL A 60 14.25 11.64 4.21
C VAL A 60 15.63 11.53 4.82
N LYS A 61 15.76 10.69 5.84
CA LYS A 61 17.05 10.37 6.44
C LYS A 61 17.78 9.31 5.64
N ASP A 62 17.10 8.19 5.35
CA ASP A 62 17.65 7.06 4.61
C ASP A 62 16.55 6.15 4.09
N VAL A 63 16.89 5.24 3.17
CA VAL A 63 16.03 4.16 2.70
C VAL A 63 16.66 2.83 3.08
N VAL A 64 15.94 2.03 3.87
CA VAL A 64 16.42 0.74 4.38
C VAL A 64 15.64 -0.42 3.79
N ILE A 65 16.33 -1.53 3.56
CA ILE A 65 15.68 -2.81 3.26
C ILE A 65 15.67 -3.60 4.57
N ASN A 66 14.49 -3.75 5.16
CA ASN A 66 14.30 -4.56 6.36
C ASN A 66 14.04 -6.02 5.98
N GLU A 67 14.70 -6.94 6.67
CA GLU A 67 14.52 -8.38 6.52
C GLU A 67 13.70 -8.93 7.68
N ALA A 68 12.61 -9.65 7.38
CA ALA A 68 11.80 -10.37 8.36
C ALA A 68 11.83 -11.87 8.08
N ILE A 69 12.00 -12.67 9.13
CA ILE A 69 11.99 -14.12 9.03
C ILE A 69 10.69 -14.64 9.64
N PHE A 70 9.87 -15.31 8.83
CA PHE A 70 8.62 -15.90 9.27
C PHE A 70 8.45 -17.31 8.71
N MET A 71 8.25 -18.31 9.57
CA MET A 71 8.02 -19.71 9.18
C MET A 71 8.98 -20.23 8.10
N GLN A 72 10.29 -20.09 8.31
CA GLN A 72 11.36 -20.50 7.37
C GLN A 72 11.37 -19.75 6.02
N LYS A 73 10.58 -18.68 5.89
CA LYS A 73 10.59 -17.76 4.76
C LYS A 73 11.23 -16.43 5.18
N VAL A 74 12.10 -15.93 4.32
CA VAL A 74 12.66 -14.59 4.42
C VAL A 74 11.80 -13.63 3.59
N ILE A 75 11.41 -12.50 4.18
CA ILE A 75 10.58 -11.48 3.56
C ILE A 75 11.32 -10.15 3.67
N TYR A 76 11.51 -9.48 2.54
CA TYR A 76 12.18 -8.19 2.46
C TYR A 76 11.15 -7.08 2.28
N TYR A 77 11.26 -6.01 3.06
CA TYR A 77 10.42 -4.82 2.97
C TYR A 77 11.29 -3.59 2.81
N LEU A 78 10.93 -2.72 1.89
CA LEU A 78 11.61 -1.44 1.71
C LEU A 78 10.93 -0.41 2.63
N CYS A 79 11.71 0.39 3.37
CA CYS A 79 11.17 1.42 4.25
C CYS A 79 11.94 2.73 4.07
N ILE A 80 11.23 3.86 4.17
CA ILE A 80 11.83 5.20 4.23
C ILE A 80 11.91 5.59 5.71
N LEU A 81 13.10 6.01 6.16
CA LEU A 81 13.32 6.57 7.47
C LEU A 81 13.17 8.09 7.41
N LEU A 82 12.27 8.64 8.22
CA LEU A 82 12.10 10.09 8.33
C LEU A 82 12.97 10.66 9.46
N GLN A 83 13.63 11.79 9.19
CA GLN A 83 14.45 12.50 10.16
C GLN A 83 13.57 13.14 11.24
N ASP A 84 14.02 13.08 12.49
CA ASP A 84 13.37 13.78 13.60
C ASP A 84 13.68 15.29 13.55
N PRO A 85 12.67 16.18 13.58
CA PRO A 85 12.88 17.63 13.62
C PRO A 85 13.64 18.12 14.86
N GLY A 86 13.53 17.39 15.99
CA GLY A 86 14.17 17.73 17.27
C GLY A 86 15.55 17.11 17.46
N ASP A 87 15.86 16.03 16.74
CA ASP A 87 17.17 15.37 16.76
C ASP A 87 17.56 14.95 15.33
N PRO A 88 18.52 15.65 14.68
CA PRO A 88 18.99 15.27 13.35
C PRO A 88 19.54 13.84 13.26
N GLN A 89 20.00 13.26 14.37
CA GLN A 89 20.44 11.87 14.45
C GLN A 89 19.34 10.89 14.87
N GLY A 90 18.16 11.38 15.24
CA GLY A 90 16.95 10.61 15.51
C GLY A 90 16.24 10.15 14.24
N VAL A 91 15.47 9.08 14.36
CA VAL A 91 14.48 8.63 13.36
C VAL A 91 13.12 8.84 14.00
N SER A 92 12.27 9.68 13.39
CA SER A 92 10.94 9.94 13.93
C SER A 92 9.93 8.88 13.50
N GLU A 93 10.04 8.42 12.25
CA GLU A 93 9.04 7.55 11.66
C GLU A 93 9.68 6.62 10.63
N VAL A 94 9.10 5.42 10.50
CA VAL A 94 9.45 4.43 9.49
C VAL A 94 8.23 4.25 8.60
N VAL A 95 8.35 4.66 7.34
CA VAL A 95 7.29 4.54 6.34
C VAL A 95 7.57 3.29 5.50
N PRO A 96 6.84 2.18 5.70
CA PRO A 96 6.99 1.00 4.88
C PRO A 96 6.47 1.27 3.46
N LEU A 97 7.15 0.70 2.47
CA LEU A 97 6.80 0.77 1.06
C LEU A 97 6.34 -0.59 0.56
N PHE A 98 5.44 -0.57 -0.42
CA PHE A 98 4.95 -1.75 -1.11
C PHE A 98 4.34 -2.81 -0.17
N GLN A 99 3.39 -2.38 0.67
CA GLN A 99 2.80 -3.28 1.66
C GLN A 99 1.92 -4.32 0.97
N VAL A 100 2.29 -5.60 1.13
CA VAL A 100 1.49 -6.71 0.65
C VAL A 100 0.14 -6.70 1.38
N SER A 101 -0.94 -6.37 0.67
CA SER A 101 -2.32 -6.35 1.19
C SER A 101 -2.93 -7.75 1.29
#